data_AF-A0A6V7BK84-F1
#
_entry.id   AF-A0A6V7BK84-F1
#
_cell.length_a   1.000
_cell.length_b   1.000
_cell.length_c   1.000
_cell.angle_alpha   90.00
_cell.angle_beta   90.00
_cell.angle_gamma   90.00
#
_symmetry.space_group_name_H-M   'P 1'
#
loop_
_entity.id
_entity.type
_entity.pdbx_description
1 polymer ?
#
loop_
_entity_poly.entity_id
_entity_poly.type
_entity_poly.pdbx_seq_one_letter_code
_entity_poly.pdbx_strand_id
1 'polypeptide(L)'
;MCTFAFVSTSLPLQKTRKSPQHARSRATVEVIRQASIQVLVADGLQGCTTTRVAERAGVSVGSVYQYYPNRQATLTALLDWHLQAAIHAVEQACAQHHGCTLAQQCEALVHAFVQAKLQHVDVSRALYAISELHGGAALGSQARKRSQQAFAAALATASDALRRLRGSGRDRHGGHHRAAEKPAGRWCASGACCTATGATGAVAAQLSHRHRSCTMTAALVQDSYVLQDFIERHRRLFVLTGAGCSTDSGIPDYRDLQGGWKRPQPVTFQAFMGELSTRQRYWARSLVGWPRFGLAQPNATHHALAALEARGQLELLLTQNVDRLHQAAGSQAVIDLHGRLDVVRCMGCERRMPRTEFQVLLEQANPGWAELKAAQAPDGDADLDDVAFDRFAVPPCPVCGGVLKPDVVFFGENVPRERVERAFAHLQVADAVLVVGSSLMVYSGFRFVQTAARNGLPIAALNFGRTRADELLSLKVEQSCAQALAFLHAPVDPQRTRGVNDVSARSA
;
A
#
# COMPACT_ATOMS: atom_id res chain seq x y z
N MET A 1 -21.08 21.57 21.04
CA MET A 1 -20.72 20.29 21.70
C MET A 1 -21.06 19.16 20.76
N CYS A 2 -20.05 18.55 20.13
CA CYS A 2 -20.08 17.19 19.56
C CYS A 2 -18.67 16.88 19.07
N THR A 3 -17.89 16.28 19.96
CA THR A 3 -16.52 15.82 19.76
C THR A 3 -16.59 14.51 18.98
N PHE A 4 -16.19 14.49 17.71
CA PHE A 4 -15.99 13.23 16.98
C PHE A 4 -14.60 12.69 17.30
N ALA A 5 -14.57 11.64 18.12
CA ALA A 5 -13.38 10.91 18.47
C ALA A 5 -12.82 10.18 17.24
N PHE A 6 -11.54 10.41 16.94
CA PHE A 6 -10.76 9.58 16.01
C PHE A 6 -10.67 8.16 16.57
N VAL A 7 -11.41 7.21 15.99
CA VAL A 7 -11.20 5.79 16.23
C VAL A 7 -10.10 5.31 15.30
N SER A 8 -8.90 5.11 15.87
CA SER A 8 -7.77 4.46 15.22
C SER A 8 -8.13 2.99 14.96
N THR A 9 -8.56 2.65 13.73
CA THR A 9 -8.78 1.26 13.32
C THR A 9 -7.47 0.65 12.81
N SER A 10 -6.61 0.31 13.78
CA SER A 10 -5.57 -0.69 13.56
C SER A 10 -6.26 -2.02 13.25
N LEU A 11 -6.14 -2.55 12.03
CA LEU A 11 -6.54 -3.93 11.74
C LEU A 11 -5.82 -4.84 12.76
N PRO A 12 -6.54 -5.68 13.52
CA PRO A 12 -5.93 -6.45 14.59
C PRO A 12 -4.90 -7.41 14.01
N LEU A 13 -3.72 -7.47 14.62
CA LEU A 13 -2.76 -8.55 14.45
C LEU A 13 -3.54 -9.88 14.47
N GLN A 14 -3.41 -10.71 13.42
CA GLN A 14 -4.10 -12.00 13.37
C GLN A 14 -3.68 -12.81 14.60
N LYS A 15 -4.54 -12.83 15.61
CA LYS A 15 -4.31 -13.52 16.87
C LYS A 15 -4.29 -15.02 16.60
N THR A 16 -3.49 -15.73 17.37
CA THR A 16 -3.49 -17.19 17.42
C THR A 16 -4.92 -17.70 17.61
N ARG A 17 -5.30 -18.76 16.86
CA ARG A 17 -6.68 -19.30 16.89
C ARG A 17 -7.09 -19.80 18.28
N LYS A 18 -6.11 -20.23 19.08
CA LYS A 18 -6.25 -20.50 20.52
C LYS A 18 -5.13 -19.79 21.28
N SER A 19 -5.48 -19.07 22.33
CA SER A 19 -4.51 -18.62 23.34
C SER A 19 -4.21 -19.80 24.27
N PRO A 20 -2.95 -20.21 24.45
CA PRO A 20 -2.62 -21.34 25.32
C PRO A 20 -2.87 -20.99 26.80
N GLN A 21 -3.98 -21.47 27.35
CA GLN A 21 -4.41 -21.20 28.73
C GLN A 21 -3.88 -22.25 29.75
N HIS A 22 -3.49 -23.44 29.30
CA HIS A 22 -3.02 -24.53 30.16
C HIS A 22 -1.52 -24.79 29.94
N ALA A 23 -0.81 -25.31 30.96
CA ALA A 23 0.63 -25.57 30.88
C ALA A 23 1.04 -26.43 29.67
N ARG A 24 0.22 -27.45 29.36
CA ARG A 24 0.43 -28.34 28.20
C ARG A 24 0.33 -27.62 26.85
N SER A 25 -0.61 -26.69 26.68
CA SER A 25 -0.75 -25.94 25.43
C SER A 25 0.31 -24.86 25.26
N ARG A 26 0.85 -24.31 26.36
CA ARG A 26 2.02 -23.41 26.33
C ARG A 26 3.28 -24.15 25.88
N ALA A 27 3.50 -25.36 26.40
CA ALA A 27 4.61 -26.21 25.99
C ALA A 27 4.55 -26.54 24.49
N THR A 28 3.37 -26.86 23.94
CA THR A 28 3.21 -27.11 22.49
C THR A 28 3.55 -25.88 21.65
N VAL A 29 3.08 -24.70 22.04
CA VAL A 29 3.39 -23.44 21.32
C VAL A 29 4.88 -23.13 21.35
N GLU A 30 5.53 -23.36 22.49
CA GLU A 30 6.97 -23.17 22.63
C GLU A 30 7.78 -24.13 21.74
N VAL A 31 7.40 -25.40 21.69
CA VAL A 31 8.05 -26.38 20.80
C VAL A 31 7.86 -26.01 19.33
N ILE A 32 6.66 -25.57 18.92
CA ILE A 32 6.41 -25.09 17.55
C ILE A 32 7.27 -23.86 17.23
N ARG A 33 7.42 -22.93 18.18
CA ARG A 33 8.25 -21.73 18.02
C ARG A 33 9.72 -22.09 17.84
N GLN A 34 10.27 -22.96 18.69
CA GLN A 34 11.66 -23.41 18.58
C GLN A 34 11.91 -24.15 17.27
N ALA A 35 11.01 -25.04 16.87
CA ALA A 35 11.08 -25.72 15.58
C ALA A 35 11.03 -24.73 14.40
N SER A 36 10.18 -23.71 14.49
CA SER A 36 10.10 -22.64 13.47
C SER A 36 11.41 -21.88 13.33
N ILE A 37 12.08 -21.57 14.45
CA ILE A 37 13.40 -20.93 14.46
C ILE A 37 14.43 -21.83 13.79
N GLN A 38 14.50 -23.10 14.19
CA GLN A 38 15.49 -24.04 13.66
C GLN A 38 15.33 -24.28 12.16
N VAL A 39 14.09 -24.43 11.69
CA VAL A 39 13.80 -24.58 10.25
C VAL A 39 14.13 -23.28 9.51
N LEU A 40 13.82 -22.12 10.08
CA LEU A 40 14.13 -20.83 9.46
C LEU A 40 15.63 -20.60 9.32
N VAL A 41 16.43 -21.02 10.30
CA VAL A 41 17.90 -20.91 10.27
C VAL A 41 18.51 -21.92 9.30
N ALA A 42 18.02 -23.17 9.29
CA ALA A 42 18.59 -24.24 8.47
C ALA A 42 18.14 -24.17 6.99
N ASP A 43 16.84 -23.99 6.75
CA ASP A 43 16.22 -24.15 5.44
C ASP A 43 15.81 -22.79 4.83
N GLY A 44 16.10 -21.69 5.53
CA GLY A 44 15.75 -20.33 5.12
C GLY A 44 14.25 -20.04 5.11
N LEU A 45 13.90 -18.84 4.66
CA LEU A 45 12.50 -18.40 4.64
C LEU A 45 11.61 -19.32 3.80
N GLN A 46 12.05 -19.66 2.58
CA GLN A 46 11.27 -20.49 1.66
C GLN A 46 11.05 -21.92 2.19
N GLY A 47 12.05 -22.50 2.87
CA GLY A 47 11.96 -23.84 3.48
C GLY A 47 11.13 -23.90 4.76
N CYS A 48 10.89 -22.76 5.42
CA CYS A 48 10.04 -22.67 6.62
C CYS A 48 8.55 -22.83 6.30
N THR A 49 8.14 -24.04 5.96
CA THR A 49 6.76 -24.45 5.66
C THR A 49 6.08 -25.03 6.90
N THR A 50 4.75 -24.97 6.97
CA THR A 50 3.99 -25.55 8.11
C THR A 50 4.29 -27.04 8.30
N THR A 51 4.47 -27.79 7.21
CA THR A 51 4.83 -29.21 7.24
C THR A 51 6.20 -29.43 7.86
N ARG A 52 7.21 -28.65 7.44
CA ARG A 52 8.58 -28.77 7.95
C ARG A 52 8.69 -28.36 9.42
N VAL A 53 7.94 -27.34 9.82
CA VAL A 53 7.82 -26.91 11.22
C VAL A 53 7.16 -27.99 12.08
N ALA A 54 6.07 -28.60 11.60
CA ALA A 54 5.38 -29.67 12.32
C ALA A 54 6.27 -30.91 12.52
N GLU A 55 6.96 -31.33 11.45
CA GLU A 55 7.94 -32.42 11.47
C GLU A 55 9.05 -32.14 12.49
N ARG A 56 9.67 -30.95 12.43
CA ARG A 56 10.73 -30.57 13.37
C ARG A 56 10.24 -30.44 14.81
N ALA A 57 9.01 -30.02 15.01
CA ALA A 57 8.38 -29.90 16.33
C ALA A 57 7.93 -31.25 16.91
N GLY A 58 7.96 -32.35 16.13
CA GLY A 58 7.43 -33.64 16.58
C GLY A 58 5.92 -33.61 16.83
N VAL A 59 5.18 -32.77 16.11
CA VAL A 59 3.71 -32.63 16.25
C VAL A 59 3.02 -32.82 14.90
N SER A 60 1.71 -33.07 14.92
CA SER A 60 0.93 -33.12 13.67
C SER A 60 0.83 -31.73 13.02
N VAL A 61 0.71 -31.69 11.70
CA VAL A 61 0.43 -30.45 10.96
C VAL A 61 -0.86 -29.79 11.45
N GLY A 62 -1.87 -30.59 11.79
CA GLY A 62 -3.11 -30.13 12.42
C GLY A 62 -2.89 -29.41 13.74
N SER A 63 -1.94 -29.87 14.57
CA SER A 63 -1.55 -29.23 15.83
C SER A 63 -0.95 -27.84 15.60
N VAL A 64 -0.18 -27.64 14.52
CA VAL A 64 0.32 -26.31 14.15
C VAL A 64 -0.85 -25.40 13.73
N TYR A 65 -1.77 -25.92 12.90
CA TYR A 65 -2.95 -25.17 12.44
C TYR A 65 -3.95 -24.78 13.55
N GLN A 66 -3.95 -25.51 14.67
CA GLN A 66 -4.76 -25.16 15.85
C GLN A 66 -4.31 -23.83 16.49
N TYR A 67 -3.02 -23.48 16.41
CA TYR A 67 -2.48 -22.24 16.95
C TYR A 67 -2.27 -21.17 15.87
N TYR A 68 -1.74 -21.59 14.73
CA TYR A 68 -1.37 -20.71 13.63
C TYR A 68 -2.13 -21.10 12.36
N PRO A 69 -3.13 -20.31 11.93
CA PRO A 69 -4.03 -20.68 10.82
C PRO A 69 -3.33 -20.89 9.48
N ASN A 70 -2.12 -20.36 9.31
CA ASN A 70 -1.32 -20.47 8.10
C ASN A 70 0.17 -20.19 8.44
N ARG A 71 1.05 -20.49 7.48
CA ARG A 71 2.50 -20.22 7.58
C ARG A 71 2.80 -18.77 7.97
N GLN A 72 2.06 -17.81 7.41
CA GLN A 72 2.28 -16.39 7.69
C GLN A 72 2.03 -16.07 9.16
N ALA A 73 0.97 -16.62 9.77
CA ALA A 73 0.68 -16.43 11.18
C ALA A 73 1.77 -16.99 12.10
N THR A 74 2.37 -18.13 11.74
CA THR A 74 3.54 -18.67 12.46
C THR A 74 4.72 -17.71 12.41
N LEU A 75 5.05 -17.19 11.22
CA LEU A 75 6.17 -16.27 11.02
C LEU A 75 5.92 -14.90 11.68
N THR A 76 4.71 -14.35 11.59
CA THR A 76 4.33 -13.10 12.25
C THR A 76 4.38 -13.23 13.77
N ALA A 77 3.93 -14.36 14.34
CA ALA A 77 4.04 -14.61 15.77
C ALA A 77 5.49 -14.76 16.23
N LEU A 78 6.34 -15.37 15.39
CA LEU A 78 7.77 -15.49 15.66
C LEU A 78 8.47 -14.13 15.62
N LEU A 79 8.11 -13.28 14.65
CA LEU A 79 8.60 -11.90 14.56
C LEU A 79 8.15 -11.05 15.74
N ASP A 80 6.88 -11.12 16.15
CA ASP A 80 6.39 -10.42 17.34
C ASP A 80 7.18 -10.85 18.58
N TRP A 81 7.31 -12.16 18.83
CA TRP A 81 8.12 -12.67 19.95
C TRP A 81 9.55 -12.10 19.96
N HIS A 82 10.22 -12.09 18.81
CA HIS A 82 11.58 -11.57 18.70
C HIS A 82 11.64 -10.05 18.95
N LEU A 83 10.68 -9.28 18.43
CA LEU A 83 10.60 -7.84 18.66
C LEU A 83 10.29 -7.53 20.13
N GLN A 84 9.39 -8.28 20.77
CA GLN A 84 9.09 -8.11 22.20
C GLN A 84 10.33 -8.33 23.07
N ALA A 85 11.14 -9.35 22.78
CA ALA A 85 12.39 -9.58 23.52
C ALA A 85 13.34 -8.37 23.43
N ALA A 86 13.51 -7.80 22.24
CA ALA A 86 14.37 -6.64 22.03
C ALA A 86 13.83 -5.36 22.69
N ILE A 87 12.51 -5.11 22.60
CA ILE A 87 11.88 -3.97 23.28
C ILE A 87 12.03 -4.11 24.80
N HIS A 88 11.81 -5.31 25.34
CA HIS A 88 11.87 -5.54 26.77
C HIS A 88 13.28 -5.29 27.33
N ALA A 89 14.32 -5.69 26.60
CA ALA A 89 15.69 -5.38 26.97
C ALA A 89 15.96 -3.87 27.03
N VAL A 90 15.42 -3.10 26.07
CA VAL A 90 15.52 -1.63 26.06
C VAL A 90 14.75 -1.02 27.23
N GLU A 91 13.51 -1.45 27.47
CA GLU A 91 12.68 -0.96 28.57
C GLU A 91 13.33 -1.24 29.93
N GLN A 92 13.92 -2.42 30.13
CA GLN A 92 14.65 -2.76 31.34
C GLN A 92 15.89 -1.89 31.53
N ALA A 93 16.69 -1.69 30.48
CA ALA A 93 17.89 -0.83 30.54
C ALA A 93 17.51 0.62 30.88
N CYS A 94 16.46 1.16 30.25
CA CYS A 94 15.92 2.47 30.58
C CYS A 94 15.50 2.56 32.06
N ALA A 95 14.80 1.54 32.57
CA ALA A 95 14.32 1.53 33.94
C ALA A 95 15.45 1.44 34.98
N GLN A 96 16.49 0.64 34.72
CA GLN A 96 17.63 0.43 35.61
C GLN A 96 18.56 1.64 35.72
N HIS A 97 18.59 2.49 34.69
CA HIS A 97 19.47 3.66 34.62
C HIS A 97 18.74 5.00 34.79
N HIS A 98 17.52 4.99 35.35
CA HIS A 98 16.83 6.22 35.74
C HIS A 98 17.68 7.04 36.73
N GLY A 99 17.78 8.36 36.50
CA GLY A 99 18.55 9.26 37.36
C GLY A 99 20.08 9.28 37.13
N CYS A 100 20.63 8.33 36.35
CA CYS A 100 22.04 8.36 35.95
C CYS A 100 22.37 9.56 35.05
N THR A 101 23.65 9.73 34.70
CA THR A 101 24.04 10.75 33.72
C THR A 101 23.59 10.35 32.31
N LEU A 102 23.44 11.33 31.41
CA LEU A 102 23.08 11.09 30.01
C LEU A 102 24.01 10.05 29.34
N ALA A 103 25.31 10.15 29.59
CA ALA A 103 26.30 9.23 29.03
C ALA A 103 26.06 7.77 29.47
N GLN A 104 25.83 7.55 30.77
CA GLN A 104 25.54 6.23 31.33
C GLN A 104 24.23 5.64 30.79
N GLN A 105 23.19 6.48 30.64
CA GLN A 105 21.92 6.05 30.06
C GLN A 105 22.05 5.66 28.59
N CYS A 106 22.78 6.44 27.79
CA CYS A 106 23.03 6.15 26.38
C CYS A 106 23.85 4.85 26.21
N GLU A 107 24.92 4.67 26.99
CA GLU A 107 25.77 3.49 26.92
C GLU A 107 25.00 2.21 27.27
N ALA A 108 24.26 2.21 28.37
CA ALA A 108 23.45 1.08 28.80
C ALA A 108 22.39 0.69 27.75
N LEU A 109 21.76 1.68 27.11
CA LEU A 109 20.77 1.44 26.08
C LEU A 109 21.37 0.84 24.82
N VAL A 110 22.49 1.40 24.33
CA VAL A 110 23.17 0.86 23.15
C VAL A 110 23.61 -0.57 23.41
N HIS A 111 24.19 -0.83 24.59
CA HIS A 111 24.62 -2.18 24.97
C HIS A 111 23.43 -3.15 25.04
N ALA A 112 22.33 -2.78 25.72
CA ALA A 112 21.14 -3.63 25.82
C ALA A 112 20.50 -3.93 24.46
N PHE A 113 20.41 -2.93 23.58
CA PHE A 113 19.86 -3.12 22.23
C PHE A 113 20.75 -4.03 21.38
N VAL A 114 22.06 -3.79 21.37
CA VAL A 114 23.02 -4.59 20.60
C VAL A 114 23.06 -6.03 21.13
N GLN A 115 23.13 -6.25 22.44
CA GLN A 115 23.09 -7.58 23.04
C GLN A 115 21.81 -8.34 22.68
N ALA A 116 20.63 -7.70 22.81
CA ALA A 116 19.37 -8.32 22.45
C ALA A 116 19.28 -8.69 20.94
N LYS A 117 19.95 -7.93 20.07
CA LYS A 117 20.02 -8.21 18.63
C LYS A 117 21.00 -9.33 18.28
N LEU A 118 22.12 -9.41 19.01
CA LEU A 118 23.19 -10.36 18.77
C LEU A 118 22.97 -11.72 19.43
N GLN A 119 22.11 -11.81 20.46
CA GLN A 119 21.82 -13.06 21.19
C GLN A 119 21.42 -14.22 20.26
N HIS A 120 20.75 -13.93 19.15
CA HIS A 120 20.44 -14.90 18.09
C HIS A 120 20.60 -14.27 16.70
N VAL A 121 21.83 -13.95 16.31
CA VAL A 121 22.12 -13.17 15.08
C VAL A 121 21.51 -13.77 13.80
N ASP A 122 21.53 -15.09 13.64
CA ASP A 122 20.98 -15.75 12.44
C ASP A 122 19.45 -15.67 12.39
N VAL A 123 18.82 -15.77 13.56
CA VAL A 123 17.37 -15.61 13.73
C VAL A 123 16.97 -14.17 13.48
N SER A 124 17.71 -13.21 14.04
CA SER A 124 17.53 -11.77 13.79
C SER A 124 17.58 -11.50 12.29
N ARG A 125 18.62 -11.95 11.58
CA ARG A 125 18.78 -11.76 10.13
C ARG A 125 17.63 -12.37 9.33
N ALA A 126 17.24 -13.60 9.65
CA ALA A 126 16.16 -14.28 8.94
C ALA A 126 14.78 -13.65 9.20
N LEU A 127 14.53 -13.15 10.41
CA LEU A 127 13.28 -12.47 10.77
C LEU A 127 13.21 -11.03 10.25
N TYR A 128 14.34 -10.33 10.11
CA TYR A 128 14.37 -9.01 9.49
C TYR A 128 13.97 -9.05 8.01
N ALA A 129 14.33 -10.11 7.28
CA ALA A 129 13.84 -10.35 5.91
C ALA A 129 12.30 -10.56 5.85
N ILE A 130 11.66 -10.89 6.98
CA ILE A 130 10.20 -11.06 7.12
C ILE A 130 9.53 -9.77 7.61
N SER A 131 10.28 -8.81 8.17
CA SER A 131 9.71 -7.56 8.69
C SER A 131 9.00 -6.71 7.62
N GLU A 132 9.32 -6.96 6.34
CA GLU A 132 8.67 -6.37 5.16
C GLU A 132 7.41 -7.14 4.67
N LEU A 133 7.11 -8.29 5.28
CA LEU A 133 5.92 -9.11 5.02
C LEU A 133 4.74 -8.72 5.94
N HIS A 134 3.54 -9.18 5.59
CA HIS A 134 2.27 -8.79 6.23
C HIS A 134 2.32 -8.82 7.78
N GLY A 135 2.05 -7.68 8.41
CA GLY A 135 2.03 -7.49 9.86
C GLY A 135 3.37 -7.05 10.47
N GLY A 136 4.50 -7.24 9.78
CA GLY A 136 5.83 -6.90 10.28
C GLY A 136 6.06 -5.40 10.48
N ALA A 137 5.58 -4.56 9.55
CA ALA A 137 5.69 -3.10 9.67
C ALA A 137 4.89 -2.54 10.86
N ALA A 138 3.70 -3.08 11.14
CA ALA A 138 2.89 -2.67 12.29
C ALA A 138 3.55 -3.07 13.62
N LEU A 139 4.05 -4.30 13.71
CA LEU A 139 4.83 -4.77 14.86
C LEU A 139 6.11 -3.96 15.06
N GLY A 140 6.84 -3.67 13.98
CA GLY A 140 8.04 -2.83 14.01
C GLY A 140 7.74 -1.39 14.42
N SER A 141 6.64 -0.80 13.93
CA SER A 141 6.20 0.54 14.33
C SER A 141 5.78 0.58 15.80
N GLN A 142 5.07 -0.44 16.29
CA GLN A 142 4.69 -0.55 17.69
C GLN A 142 5.92 -0.72 18.59
N ALA A 143 6.87 -1.55 18.16
CA ALA A 143 8.15 -1.73 18.83
C ALA A 143 8.93 -0.41 18.94
N ARG A 144 9.07 0.29 17.81
CA ARG A 144 9.77 1.59 17.74
C ARG A 144 9.12 2.62 18.65
N LYS A 145 7.78 2.71 18.64
CA LYS A 145 7.04 3.66 19.49
C LYS A 145 7.28 3.38 20.97
N ARG A 146 7.23 2.12 21.41
CA ARG A 146 7.52 1.75 22.80
C ARG A 146 8.95 2.07 23.19
N SER A 147 9.93 1.72 22.34
CA SER A 147 11.33 2.05 22.59
C SER A 147 11.57 3.56 22.68
N GLN A 148 10.95 4.36 21.80
CA GLN A 148 11.03 5.83 21.86
C GLN A 148 10.41 6.41 23.13
N GLN A 149 9.29 5.87 23.59
CA GLN A 149 8.65 6.29 24.84
C GLN A 149 9.53 5.96 26.06
N ALA A 150 10.08 4.75 26.13
CA ALA A 150 11.00 4.34 27.20
C ALA A 150 12.28 5.19 27.18
N PHE A 151 12.81 5.51 26.01
CA PHE A 151 13.97 6.37 25.83
C PHE A 151 13.72 7.80 26.32
N ALA A 152 12.62 8.42 25.85
CA ALA A 152 12.27 9.78 26.24
C ALA A 152 12.03 9.90 27.74
N ALA A 153 11.40 8.89 28.36
CA ALA A 153 11.20 8.85 29.80
C ALA A 153 12.53 8.75 30.57
N ALA A 154 13.44 7.87 30.14
CA ALA A 154 14.74 7.72 30.78
C ALA A 154 15.57 9.01 30.70
N LEU A 155 15.68 9.60 29.50
CA LEU A 155 16.43 10.84 29.28
C LEU A 155 15.92 12.02 30.09
N ALA A 156 14.60 12.12 30.30
CA ALA A 156 14.00 13.18 31.11
C ALA A 156 14.46 13.14 32.58
N THR A 157 14.99 12.00 33.04
CA THR A 157 15.51 11.82 34.40
C THR A 157 17.02 12.04 34.52
N ALA A 158 17.73 12.31 33.41
CA ALA A 158 19.18 12.43 33.44
C ALA A 158 19.64 13.55 34.39
N SER A 159 20.51 13.20 35.33
CA SER A 159 20.94 14.11 36.43
C SER A 159 21.67 15.37 35.93
N ASP A 160 22.21 15.34 34.72
CA ASP A 160 22.94 16.43 34.07
C ASP A 160 22.14 17.18 32.99
N ALA A 161 20.93 16.73 32.63
CA ALA A 161 20.11 17.33 31.56
C ALA A 161 19.66 18.77 31.87
N LEU A 162 19.43 19.11 33.14
CA LEU A 162 18.98 20.46 33.55
C LEU A 162 20.12 21.46 33.80
N ARG A 163 21.39 21.02 33.83
CA ARG A 163 22.51 21.93 34.11
C ARG A 163 22.93 22.78 32.90
N ARG A 164 22.65 22.34 31.67
CA ARG A 164 23.05 23.09 30.45
C ARG A 164 22.12 24.24 30.07
N LEU A 165 20.88 24.26 30.53
CA LEU A 165 19.92 25.34 30.23
C LEU A 165 20.03 26.56 31.16
N ARG A 166 20.83 26.49 32.23
CA ARG A 166 21.04 27.60 33.19
C ARG A 166 22.44 28.22 33.15
N GLY A 167 23.30 27.80 32.21
CA GLY A 167 24.73 28.15 32.20
C GLY A 167 25.19 29.24 31.22
N SER A 168 24.33 29.76 30.33
CA SER A 168 24.76 30.68 29.25
C SER A 168 24.42 32.15 29.51
N GLY A 169 24.47 32.60 30.76
CA GLY A 169 24.08 33.97 31.10
C GLY A 169 24.77 34.51 32.34
N ARG A 170 26.10 34.68 32.29
CA ARG A 170 26.83 35.70 33.06
C ARG A 170 28.30 35.69 32.66
N ASP A 171 28.68 36.68 31.86
CA ASP A 171 29.82 37.55 32.16
C ASP A 171 29.87 38.72 31.17
N ARG A 172 29.59 39.94 31.67
CA ARG A 172 30.47 41.12 31.60
C ARG A 172 29.73 42.41 31.96
N HIS A 173 30.31 43.10 32.94
CA HIS A 173 30.16 44.52 33.33
C HIS A 173 28.82 44.91 33.99
N GLY A 174 28.74 45.52 35.17
CA GLY A 174 29.70 46.35 35.91
C GLY A 174 29.10 47.75 36.06
N GLY A 175 28.67 48.14 37.26
CA GLY A 175 28.24 49.53 37.53
C GLY A 175 27.17 49.67 38.62
N HIS A 176 27.54 50.34 39.70
CA HIS A 176 26.75 50.67 40.90
C HIS A 176 25.48 51.49 40.62
N HIS A 177 24.40 51.26 41.37
CA HIS A 177 23.87 52.19 42.39
C HIS A 177 22.54 51.71 43.00
N ARG A 178 22.32 52.14 44.25
CA ARG A 178 21.31 51.71 45.23
C ARG A 178 19.89 52.22 44.94
N ALA A 179 18.95 51.53 45.59
CA ALA A 179 17.50 51.70 45.67
C ALA A 179 16.97 53.12 45.95
N ALA A 180 15.78 53.41 45.41
CA ALA A 180 14.70 54.16 46.07
C ALA A 180 13.34 54.01 45.35
N GLU A 181 12.33 53.63 46.14
CA GLU A 181 10.95 54.15 46.22
C GLU A 181 9.90 54.04 45.07
N LYS A 182 8.68 53.74 45.56
CA LYS A 182 7.31 53.53 45.00
C LYS A 182 6.68 54.81 44.35
N PRO A 183 5.35 54.88 44.03
CA PRO A 183 4.42 54.04 43.24
C PRO A 183 3.42 54.86 42.34
N ALA A 184 2.41 54.16 41.78
CA ALA A 184 0.99 54.57 41.59
C ALA A 184 0.50 55.17 40.24
N GLY A 185 -0.72 54.75 39.85
CA GLY A 185 -1.64 55.48 38.94
C GLY A 185 -2.35 54.60 37.89
N ARG A 186 -3.50 53.94 38.14
CA ARG A 186 -4.92 54.41 37.97
C ARG A 186 -5.31 54.48 36.46
N TRP A 187 -6.39 53.87 35.94
CA TRP A 187 -7.80 54.17 36.18
C TRP A 187 -8.78 53.09 35.68
N CYS A 188 -9.97 53.14 36.28
CA CYS A 188 -11.15 52.27 36.18
C CYS A 188 -12.18 52.78 35.14
N ALA A 189 -13.20 51.95 34.91
CA ALA A 189 -14.32 52.08 33.96
C ALA A 189 -15.49 52.96 34.43
N SER A 190 -16.27 53.45 33.45
CA SER A 190 -17.71 53.76 33.45
C SER A 190 -18.10 54.15 32.01
N GLY A 191 -19.29 53.92 31.41
CA GLY A 191 -20.58 53.43 31.86
C GLY A 191 -21.70 54.21 31.13
N ALA A 192 -22.73 53.49 30.64
CA ALA A 192 -24.07 53.95 30.15
C ALA A 192 -24.21 54.46 28.68
N CYS A 193 -25.33 54.33 27.95
CA CYS A 193 -26.56 53.50 27.98
C CYS A 193 -27.35 53.81 26.68
N CYS A 194 -27.85 52.76 26.01
CA CYS A 194 -29.21 52.61 25.45
C CYS A 194 -29.77 53.60 24.38
N THR A 195 -30.09 53.08 23.19
CA THR A 195 -31.46 53.05 22.60
C THR A 195 -31.51 52.15 21.35
N ALA A 196 -32.67 51.56 21.11
CA ALA A 196 -32.93 50.46 20.20
C ALA A 196 -33.30 50.90 18.77
N THR A 197 -33.05 50.01 17.79
CA THR A 197 -34.02 49.44 16.79
C THR A 197 -33.37 49.16 15.44
N GLY A 198 -33.73 48.03 14.81
CA GLY A 198 -33.74 47.89 13.34
C GLY A 198 -32.64 47.05 12.70
N ALA A 199 -32.90 45.75 12.58
CA ALA A 199 -32.58 44.86 11.45
C ALA A 199 -31.33 45.14 10.58
N THR A 200 -30.36 44.20 10.62
CA THR A 200 -29.84 43.44 9.45
C THR A 200 -28.67 42.56 9.90
N GLY A 201 -28.98 41.43 10.52
CA GLY A 201 -28.03 40.33 10.69
C GLY A 201 -28.07 39.43 9.46
N ALA A 202 -27.12 39.59 8.52
CA ALA A 202 -26.70 38.55 7.57
C ALA A 202 -25.61 39.04 6.57
N VAL A 203 -24.45 39.53 7.03
CA VAL A 203 -23.30 39.76 6.09
C VAL A 203 -21.93 39.34 6.65
N ALA A 204 -21.80 38.98 7.93
CA ALA A 204 -20.49 38.61 8.50
C ALA A 204 -20.10 37.12 8.38
N ALA A 205 -21.01 36.23 7.94
CA ALA A 205 -20.76 34.78 7.87
C ALA A 205 -20.37 34.26 6.47
N GLN A 206 -20.40 35.10 5.42
CA GLN A 206 -20.08 34.69 4.04
C GLN A 206 -18.62 34.93 3.62
N LEU A 207 -17.83 35.65 4.42
CA LEU A 207 -16.42 35.94 4.10
C LEU A 207 -15.43 34.86 4.56
N SER A 208 -15.81 34.00 5.51
CA SER A 208 -14.97 32.88 5.98
C SER A 208 -15.09 31.61 5.12
N HIS A 209 -16.20 31.43 4.40
CA HIS A 209 -16.39 30.30 3.47
C HIS A 209 -15.68 30.49 2.12
N ARG A 210 -15.50 31.73 1.65
CA ARG A 210 -14.77 32.00 0.39
C ARG A 210 -13.26 31.75 0.50
N HIS A 211 -12.64 31.99 1.65
CA HIS A 211 -11.20 31.77 1.82
C HIS A 211 -10.78 30.30 1.89
N ARG A 212 -11.64 29.39 2.40
CA ARG A 212 -11.39 27.93 2.38
C ARG A 212 -11.58 27.30 0.99
N SER A 213 -12.52 27.82 0.19
CA SER A 213 -12.73 27.38 -1.20
C SER A 213 -11.57 27.80 -2.11
N CYS A 214 -11.06 29.03 -1.92
CA CYS A 214 -9.96 29.56 -2.74
C CYS A 214 -8.61 28.86 -2.47
N THR A 215 -8.36 28.41 -1.22
CA THR A 215 -7.12 27.70 -0.85
C THR A 215 -7.06 26.26 -1.32
N MET A 216 -8.19 25.51 -1.31
CA MET A 216 -8.23 24.17 -1.92
C MET A 216 -8.03 24.22 -3.44
N THR A 217 -8.61 25.23 -4.10
CA THR A 217 -8.46 25.39 -5.55
C THR A 217 -7.00 25.71 -5.92
N ALA A 218 -6.30 26.54 -5.13
CA ALA A 218 -4.90 26.89 -5.38
C ALA A 218 -3.94 25.70 -5.21
N ALA A 219 -4.12 24.86 -4.17
CA ALA A 219 -3.28 23.67 -3.96
C ALA A 219 -3.49 22.62 -5.05
N LEU A 220 -4.74 22.38 -5.46
CA LEU A 220 -5.07 21.46 -6.55
C LEU A 220 -4.46 21.88 -7.90
N VAL A 221 -4.44 23.19 -8.16
CA VAL A 221 -3.82 23.77 -9.36
C VAL A 221 -2.29 23.60 -9.31
N GLN A 222 -1.68 23.76 -8.14
CA GLN A 222 -0.22 23.65 -7.98
C GLN A 222 0.30 22.22 -8.22
N ASP A 223 -0.40 21.18 -7.72
CA ASP A 223 0.00 19.78 -7.94
C ASP A 223 -0.10 19.36 -9.41
N SER A 224 -1.12 19.84 -10.14
CA SER A 224 -1.28 19.55 -11.57
C SER A 224 -0.15 20.15 -12.41
N TYR A 225 0.36 21.33 -12.05
CA TYR A 225 1.51 21.92 -12.73
C TYR A 225 2.81 21.16 -12.48
N VAL A 226 3.02 20.65 -11.26
CA VAL A 226 4.22 19.87 -10.92
C VAL A 226 4.22 18.51 -11.64
N LEU A 227 3.05 17.86 -11.77
CA LEU A 227 2.92 16.65 -12.59
C LEU A 227 3.16 16.93 -14.07
N GLN A 228 2.60 18.02 -14.60
CA GLN A 228 2.82 18.42 -15.98
C GLN A 228 4.31 18.66 -16.25
N ASP A 229 5.00 19.41 -15.39
CA ASP A 229 6.44 19.66 -15.49
C ASP A 229 7.26 18.36 -15.40
N PHE A 230 6.91 17.44 -14.50
CA PHE A 230 7.52 16.10 -14.45
C PHE A 230 7.38 15.37 -15.80
N ILE A 231 6.17 15.34 -16.37
CA ILE A 231 5.90 14.66 -17.64
C ILE A 231 6.58 15.37 -18.82
N GLU A 232 6.65 16.70 -18.84
CA GLU A 232 7.28 17.47 -19.92
C GLU A 232 8.81 17.30 -19.94
N ARG A 233 9.45 17.09 -18.77
CA ARG A 233 10.89 16.85 -18.64
C ARG A 233 11.35 15.46 -19.09
N HIS A 234 10.43 14.50 -19.15
CA HIS A 234 10.74 13.09 -19.40
C HIS A 234 10.09 12.62 -20.70
N ARG A 235 10.90 12.15 -21.65
CA ARG A 235 10.43 11.76 -22.98
C ARG A 235 10.16 10.28 -23.11
N ARG A 236 10.69 9.45 -22.21
CA ARG A 236 10.59 7.99 -22.26
C ARG A 236 10.00 7.49 -20.94
N LEU A 237 8.77 7.90 -20.66
CA LEU A 237 8.08 7.51 -19.43
C LEU A 237 7.73 6.02 -19.46
N PHE A 238 8.13 5.31 -18.42
CA PHE A 238 7.58 4.00 -18.10
C PHE A 238 6.34 4.19 -17.23
N VAL A 239 5.16 4.01 -17.81
CA VAL A 239 3.89 4.19 -17.10
C VAL A 239 3.44 2.86 -16.52
N LEU A 240 3.16 2.82 -15.22
CA LEU A 240 2.62 1.65 -14.53
C LEU A 240 1.21 1.96 -14.00
N THR A 241 0.21 1.21 -14.48
CA THR A 241 -1.19 1.43 -14.10
C THR A 241 -1.75 0.32 -13.22
N GLY A 242 -2.76 0.65 -12.43
CA GLY A 242 -3.52 -0.30 -11.61
C GLY A 242 -5.03 -0.02 -11.63
N ALA A 243 -5.77 -0.76 -10.80
CA ALA A 243 -7.24 -0.78 -10.84
C ALA A 243 -7.89 0.60 -10.59
N GLY A 244 -7.18 1.51 -9.91
CA GLY A 244 -7.64 2.88 -9.70
C GLY A 244 -7.81 3.69 -10.99
N CYS A 245 -7.20 3.28 -12.11
CA CYS A 245 -7.47 3.89 -13.42
C CYS A 245 -8.87 3.56 -13.95
N SER A 246 -9.45 2.43 -13.53
CA SER A 246 -10.68 1.88 -14.10
C SER A 246 -11.91 2.14 -13.23
N THR A 247 -11.76 2.80 -12.07
CA THR A 247 -12.87 3.11 -11.16
C THR A 247 -13.93 4.01 -11.81
N ASP A 248 -13.49 5.01 -12.58
CA ASP A 248 -14.39 5.92 -13.32
C ASP A 248 -15.04 5.24 -14.54
N SER A 249 -14.58 4.03 -14.90
CA SER A 249 -15.20 3.15 -15.91
C SER A 249 -16.21 2.18 -15.31
N GLY A 250 -16.52 2.29 -14.01
CA GLY A 250 -17.45 1.41 -13.31
C GLY A 250 -16.84 0.07 -12.86
N ILE A 251 -15.54 -0.15 -13.07
CA ILE A 251 -14.82 -1.33 -12.57
C ILE A 251 -14.24 -0.97 -11.21
N PRO A 252 -14.66 -1.63 -10.11
CA PRO A 252 -14.16 -1.28 -8.78
C PRO A 252 -12.66 -1.58 -8.65
N ASP A 253 -12.03 -1.12 -7.58
CA ASP A 253 -10.66 -1.46 -7.22
C ASP A 253 -10.61 -2.44 -6.03
N TYR A 254 -9.41 -2.95 -5.73
CA TYR A 254 -9.23 -3.93 -4.67
C TYR A 254 -8.99 -3.34 -3.29
N ARG A 255 -8.61 -2.06 -3.19
CA ARG A 255 -7.98 -1.52 -1.98
C ARG A 255 -8.53 -0.19 -1.50
N ASP A 256 -8.53 -0.01 -0.19
CA ASP A 256 -8.87 1.26 0.45
C ASP A 256 -7.70 2.26 0.38
N LEU A 257 -7.93 3.47 0.91
CA LEU A 257 -6.95 4.55 0.93
C LEU A 257 -5.70 4.21 1.76
N GLN A 258 -5.75 3.22 2.64
CA GLN A 258 -4.61 2.75 3.44
C GLN A 258 -3.92 1.54 2.81
N GLY A 259 -4.39 1.06 1.67
CA GLY A 259 -3.89 -0.12 0.96
C GLY A 259 -4.43 -1.44 1.51
N GLY A 260 -5.39 -1.41 2.44
CA GLY A 260 -6.14 -2.56 2.94
C GLY A 260 -7.07 -3.13 1.87
N TRP A 261 -7.53 -4.38 2.05
CA TRP A 261 -8.44 -5.02 1.10
C TRP A 261 -9.88 -4.52 1.31
N LYS A 262 -10.54 -4.08 0.23
CA LYS A 262 -11.98 -3.72 0.24
C LYS A 262 -12.90 -4.95 0.23
N ARG A 263 -12.39 -6.09 -0.25
CA ARG A 263 -13.13 -7.34 -0.48
C ARG A 263 -12.26 -8.55 -0.16
N PRO A 264 -12.83 -9.77 -0.03
CA PRO A 264 -12.04 -10.99 0.05
C PRO A 264 -11.01 -11.08 -1.07
N GLN A 265 -9.88 -11.73 -0.77
CA GLN A 265 -8.82 -11.89 -1.76
C GLN A 265 -9.31 -12.77 -2.93
N PRO A 266 -8.84 -12.49 -4.16
CA PRO A 266 -9.17 -13.30 -5.31
C PRO A 266 -8.72 -14.75 -5.16
N VAL A 267 -9.31 -15.62 -6.00
CA VAL A 267 -8.99 -17.05 -6.05
C VAL A 267 -7.49 -17.30 -6.26
N THR A 268 -6.96 -18.34 -5.62
CA THR A 268 -5.58 -18.77 -5.84
C THR A 268 -5.50 -19.76 -7.00
N PHE A 269 -4.37 -19.76 -7.70
CA PHE A 269 -4.11 -20.68 -8.81
C PHE A 269 -4.23 -22.14 -8.37
N GLN A 270 -3.65 -22.47 -7.22
CA GLN A 270 -3.63 -23.83 -6.70
C GLN A 270 -5.04 -24.32 -6.36
N ALA A 271 -5.88 -23.48 -5.74
CA ALA A 271 -7.27 -23.83 -5.46
C ALA A 271 -8.08 -23.99 -6.76
N PHE A 272 -7.92 -23.07 -7.71
CA PHE A 272 -8.60 -23.15 -9.01
C PHE A 272 -8.21 -24.42 -9.78
N MET A 273 -6.93 -24.79 -9.80
CA MET A 273 -6.47 -25.99 -10.50
C MET A 273 -6.81 -27.28 -9.74
N GLY A 274 -6.77 -27.26 -8.41
CA GLY A 274 -6.96 -28.44 -7.57
C GLY A 274 -8.42 -28.80 -7.28
N GLU A 275 -9.33 -27.82 -7.27
CA GLU A 275 -10.67 -28.01 -6.71
C GLU A 275 -11.77 -27.65 -7.72
N LEU A 276 -12.63 -28.63 -8.04
CA LEU A 276 -13.78 -28.39 -8.93
C LEU A 276 -14.73 -27.35 -8.36
N SER A 277 -15.03 -27.41 -7.06
CA SER A 277 -15.93 -26.46 -6.38
C SER A 277 -15.44 -25.01 -6.46
N THR A 278 -14.12 -24.80 -6.41
CA THR A 278 -13.50 -23.48 -6.60
C THR A 278 -13.66 -23.00 -8.04
N ARG A 279 -13.51 -23.87 -9.04
CA ARG A 279 -13.78 -23.53 -10.46
C ARG A 279 -15.24 -23.22 -10.71
N GLN A 280 -16.15 -24.00 -10.15
CA GLN A 280 -17.59 -23.78 -10.24
C GLN A 280 -17.95 -22.41 -9.67
N ARG A 281 -17.48 -22.10 -8.45
CA ARG A 281 -17.69 -20.80 -7.83
C ARG A 281 -17.12 -19.65 -8.67
N TYR A 282 -15.88 -19.78 -9.14
CA TYR A 282 -15.24 -18.75 -9.97
C TYR A 282 -16.04 -18.48 -11.25
N TRP A 283 -16.33 -19.53 -12.03
CA TRP A 283 -17.00 -19.38 -13.31
C TRP A 283 -18.47 -18.96 -13.18
N ALA A 284 -19.16 -19.36 -12.10
CA ALA A 284 -20.50 -18.87 -11.81
C ALA A 284 -20.52 -17.35 -11.56
N ARG A 285 -19.60 -16.87 -10.70
CA ARG A 285 -19.44 -15.45 -10.41
C ARG A 285 -19.03 -14.67 -11.66
N SER A 286 -18.12 -15.22 -12.46
CA SER A 286 -17.67 -14.64 -13.73
C SER A 286 -18.78 -14.60 -14.79
N LEU A 287 -19.63 -15.62 -14.88
CA LEU A 287 -20.77 -15.65 -15.81
C LEU A 287 -21.70 -14.46 -15.54
N VAL A 288 -22.04 -14.22 -14.27
CA VAL A 288 -22.93 -13.13 -13.85
C VAL A 288 -22.27 -11.75 -13.99
N GLY A 289 -20.98 -11.64 -13.69
CA GLY A 289 -20.28 -10.35 -13.73
C GLY A 289 -19.79 -9.93 -15.12
N TRP A 290 -19.61 -10.88 -16.05
CA TRP A 290 -19.04 -10.63 -17.37
C TRP A 290 -19.78 -9.57 -18.20
N PRO A 291 -21.13 -9.54 -18.30
CA PRO A 291 -21.81 -8.55 -19.12
C PRO A 291 -21.48 -7.11 -18.75
N ARG A 292 -21.37 -6.79 -17.46
CA ARG A 292 -20.99 -5.44 -17.01
C ARG A 292 -19.51 -5.15 -17.25
N PHE A 293 -18.65 -6.12 -17.00
CA PHE A 293 -17.21 -5.98 -17.22
C PHE A 293 -16.87 -5.77 -18.70
N GLY A 294 -17.42 -6.62 -19.58
CA GLY A 294 -17.15 -6.58 -21.01
C GLY A 294 -17.75 -5.38 -21.74
N LEU A 295 -18.69 -4.66 -21.11
CA LEU A 295 -19.28 -3.42 -21.63
C LEU A 295 -18.59 -2.15 -21.12
N ALA A 296 -17.68 -2.26 -20.14
CA ALA A 296 -16.97 -1.11 -19.59
C ALA A 296 -16.22 -0.34 -20.70
N GLN A 297 -16.33 0.97 -20.68
CA GLN A 297 -15.68 1.85 -21.66
C GLN A 297 -14.50 2.57 -21.04
N PRO A 298 -13.46 2.92 -21.83
CA PRO A 298 -12.37 3.73 -21.33
C PRO A 298 -12.88 5.09 -20.83
N ASN A 299 -12.26 5.58 -19.76
CA ASN A 299 -12.52 6.90 -19.21
C ASN A 299 -11.41 7.91 -19.59
N ALA A 300 -11.55 9.16 -19.12
CA ALA A 300 -10.61 10.24 -19.40
C ALA A 300 -9.15 9.96 -19.00
N THR A 301 -8.90 9.11 -17.98
CA THR A 301 -7.54 8.67 -17.61
C THR A 301 -6.90 7.86 -18.74
N HIS A 302 -7.64 6.89 -19.29
CA HIS A 302 -7.13 6.01 -20.35
C HIS A 302 -6.85 6.82 -21.63
N HIS A 303 -7.77 7.70 -22.01
CA HIS A 303 -7.58 8.58 -23.16
C HIS A 303 -6.42 9.55 -22.97
N ALA A 304 -6.18 10.05 -21.75
CA ALA A 304 -5.04 10.92 -21.47
C ALA A 304 -3.71 10.18 -21.65
N LEU A 305 -3.62 8.93 -21.20
CA LEU A 305 -2.42 8.10 -21.38
C LEU A 305 -2.22 7.70 -22.85
N ALA A 306 -3.28 7.43 -23.61
CA ALA A 306 -3.20 7.24 -25.06
C ALA A 306 -2.73 8.53 -25.77
N ALA A 307 -3.19 9.70 -25.35
CA ALA A 307 -2.71 10.98 -25.86
C ALA A 307 -1.22 11.23 -25.51
N LEU A 308 -0.76 10.81 -24.33
CA LEU A 308 0.66 10.88 -23.94
C LEU A 308 1.54 10.02 -24.86
N GLU A 309 1.07 8.81 -25.20
CA GLU A 309 1.73 7.94 -26.16
C GLU A 309 1.77 8.57 -27.56
N ALA A 310 0.64 9.12 -28.02
CA ALA A 310 0.57 9.80 -29.32
C ALA A 310 1.50 11.03 -29.42
N ARG A 311 1.89 11.64 -28.29
CA ARG A 311 2.89 12.72 -28.21
C ARG A 311 4.34 12.21 -28.22
N GLY A 312 4.56 10.90 -28.24
CA GLY A 312 5.89 10.29 -28.18
C GLY A 312 6.60 10.49 -26.84
N GLN A 313 5.86 10.62 -25.74
CA GLN A 313 6.40 10.82 -24.38
C GLN A 313 6.31 9.58 -23.48
N LEU A 314 5.92 8.44 -24.06
CA LEU A 314 5.70 7.18 -23.35
C LEU A 314 6.55 6.09 -24.00
N GLU A 315 7.38 5.42 -23.19
CA GLU A 315 8.18 4.26 -23.62
C GLU A 315 7.34 2.98 -23.57
N LEU A 316 6.61 2.78 -22.48
CA LEU A 316 5.75 1.62 -22.28
C LEU A 316 4.65 1.94 -21.28
N LEU A 317 3.46 1.40 -21.53
CA LEU A 317 2.37 1.30 -20.56
C LEU A 317 2.30 -0.13 -20.03
N LEU A 318 2.78 -0.35 -18.82
CA LEU A 318 2.65 -1.61 -18.10
C LEU A 318 1.40 -1.58 -17.21
N THR A 319 0.36 -2.32 -17.56
CA THR A 319 -0.86 -2.37 -16.74
C THR A 319 -0.94 -3.64 -15.90
N GLN A 320 -1.35 -3.49 -14.64
CA GLN A 320 -1.77 -4.61 -13.79
C GLN A 320 -3.23 -5.02 -14.06
N ASN A 321 -3.98 -4.19 -14.79
CA ASN A 321 -5.38 -4.45 -15.06
C ASN A 321 -5.50 -5.55 -16.12
N VAL A 322 -6.66 -6.19 -16.10
CA VAL A 322 -7.00 -7.30 -17.01
C VAL A 322 -8.20 -6.94 -17.90
N ASP A 323 -8.53 -5.65 -17.98
CA ASP A 323 -9.75 -5.06 -18.55
C ASP A 323 -9.63 -4.60 -20.01
N ARG A 324 -8.40 -4.45 -20.51
CA ARG A 324 -8.07 -3.91 -21.85
C ARG A 324 -8.55 -2.49 -22.14
N LEU A 325 -8.88 -1.70 -21.12
CA LEU A 325 -9.38 -0.34 -21.34
C LEU A 325 -8.32 0.61 -21.91
N HIS A 326 -7.03 0.37 -21.65
CA HIS A 326 -5.93 1.15 -22.27
C HIS A 326 -5.89 0.95 -23.79
N GLN A 327 -5.97 -0.30 -24.25
CA GLN A 327 -5.99 -0.62 -25.67
C GLN A 327 -7.28 -0.12 -26.34
N ALA A 328 -8.42 -0.24 -25.67
CA ALA A 328 -9.68 0.32 -26.16
C ALA A 328 -9.66 1.86 -26.24
N ALA A 329 -8.86 2.54 -25.43
CA ALA A 329 -8.64 3.98 -25.52
C ALA A 329 -7.69 4.42 -26.65
N GLY A 330 -7.00 3.46 -27.28
CA GLY A 330 -6.06 3.71 -28.37
C GLY A 330 -4.58 3.49 -28.04
N SER A 331 -4.23 3.09 -26.81
CA SER A 331 -2.84 2.80 -26.48
C SER A 331 -2.31 1.56 -27.21
N GLN A 332 -1.08 1.62 -27.73
CA GLN A 332 -0.49 0.56 -28.55
C GLN A 332 0.64 -0.18 -27.83
N ALA A 333 1.56 0.56 -27.20
CA ALA A 333 2.69 0.04 -26.42
C ALA A 333 2.24 -0.40 -25.01
N VAL A 334 1.39 -1.43 -24.95
CA VAL A 334 0.81 -1.94 -23.70
C VAL A 334 1.31 -3.35 -23.38
N ILE A 335 1.74 -3.57 -22.14
CA ILE A 335 1.95 -4.91 -21.58
C ILE A 335 0.93 -5.16 -20.46
N ASP A 336 0.05 -6.15 -20.68
CA ASP A 336 -0.91 -6.64 -19.69
C ASP A 336 -0.22 -7.56 -18.68
N LEU A 337 0.41 -6.99 -17.65
CA LEU A 337 1.26 -7.71 -16.69
C LEU A 337 0.55 -8.95 -16.11
N HIS A 338 -0.72 -8.81 -15.75
CA HIS A 338 -1.52 -9.89 -15.15
C HIS A 338 -2.43 -10.59 -16.16
N GLY A 339 -2.18 -10.44 -17.46
CA GLY A 339 -2.96 -11.11 -18.52
C GLY A 339 -4.26 -10.38 -18.81
N ARG A 340 -5.23 -11.06 -19.40
CA ARG A 340 -6.46 -10.42 -19.89
C ARG A 340 -7.68 -11.30 -19.65
N LEU A 341 -8.79 -10.68 -19.27
CA LEU A 341 -10.07 -11.39 -19.04
C LEU A 341 -10.87 -11.63 -20.32
N ASP A 342 -10.58 -10.91 -21.40
CA ASP A 342 -11.21 -11.12 -22.71
C ASP A 342 -10.75 -12.41 -23.42
N VAL A 343 -9.83 -13.16 -22.80
CA VAL A 343 -9.30 -14.43 -23.30
C VAL A 343 -9.43 -15.53 -22.26
N VAL A 344 -9.81 -16.72 -22.74
CA VAL A 344 -9.79 -17.97 -21.97
C VAL A 344 -8.73 -18.89 -22.56
N ARG A 345 -7.92 -19.51 -21.70
CA ARG A 345 -6.83 -20.42 -22.06
C ARG A 345 -7.10 -21.82 -21.50
N CYS A 346 -6.87 -22.84 -22.32
CA CYS A 346 -6.83 -24.22 -21.85
C CYS A 346 -5.51 -24.51 -21.14
N MET A 347 -5.57 -25.08 -19.95
CA MET A 347 -4.39 -25.48 -19.17
C MET A 347 -3.79 -26.82 -19.60
N GLY A 348 -4.45 -27.54 -20.53
CA GLY A 348 -3.95 -28.79 -21.10
C GLY A 348 -3.27 -28.61 -22.46
N CYS A 349 -3.96 -27.99 -23.43
CA CYS A 349 -3.45 -27.80 -24.79
C CYS A 349 -3.02 -26.37 -25.14
N GLU A 350 -3.09 -25.45 -24.16
CA GLU A 350 -2.71 -24.03 -24.29
C GLU A 350 -3.52 -23.20 -25.31
N ARG A 351 -4.52 -23.80 -25.97
CA ARG A 351 -5.41 -23.11 -26.89
C ARG A 351 -6.10 -21.94 -26.18
N ARG A 352 -6.16 -20.81 -26.87
CA ARG A 352 -6.87 -19.60 -26.45
C ARG A 352 -8.15 -19.43 -27.25
N MET A 353 -9.18 -18.90 -26.61
CA MET A 353 -10.45 -18.48 -27.22
C MET A 353 -10.93 -17.16 -26.62
N PRO A 354 -11.73 -16.38 -27.36
CA PRO A 354 -12.39 -15.20 -26.81
C PRO A 354 -13.28 -15.56 -25.62
N ARG A 355 -13.28 -14.71 -24.59
CA ARG A 355 -14.16 -14.87 -23.42
C ARG A 355 -15.64 -14.81 -23.79
N THR A 356 -15.99 -14.11 -24.86
CA THR A 356 -17.35 -14.05 -25.42
C THR A 356 -17.81 -15.40 -25.97
N GLU A 357 -16.93 -16.16 -26.63
CA GLU A 357 -17.23 -17.53 -27.08
C GLU A 357 -17.45 -18.46 -25.88
N PHE A 358 -16.58 -18.37 -24.88
CA PHE A 358 -16.74 -19.16 -23.65
C PHE A 358 -17.96 -18.75 -22.83
N GLN A 359 -18.39 -17.48 -22.89
CA GLN A 359 -19.61 -17.01 -22.23
C GLN A 359 -20.84 -17.75 -22.75
N VAL A 360 -20.95 -17.91 -24.08
CA VAL A 360 -22.06 -18.65 -24.70
C VAL A 360 -22.08 -20.09 -24.21
N LEU A 361 -20.92 -20.74 -24.11
CA LEU A 361 -20.82 -22.12 -23.59
C LEU A 361 -21.24 -22.20 -22.11
N LEU A 362 -20.82 -21.22 -21.30
CA LEU A 362 -21.20 -21.13 -19.89
C LEU A 362 -22.72 -20.95 -19.72
N GLU A 363 -23.35 -20.06 -20.49
CA GLU A 363 -24.79 -19.80 -20.44
C GLU A 363 -25.61 -21.01 -20.89
N GLN A 364 -25.20 -21.68 -21.97
CA GLN A 364 -25.85 -22.90 -22.46
C GLN A 364 -25.78 -24.05 -21.45
N ALA A 365 -24.63 -24.21 -20.77
CA ALA A 365 -24.45 -25.24 -19.76
C ALA A 365 -25.18 -24.93 -18.44
N ASN A 366 -25.56 -23.66 -18.21
CA ASN A 366 -26.09 -23.17 -16.95
C ASN A 366 -27.33 -22.27 -17.15
N PRO A 367 -28.44 -22.79 -17.71
CA PRO A 367 -29.64 -22.00 -17.93
C PRO A 367 -30.16 -21.39 -16.62
N GLY A 368 -30.58 -20.12 -16.67
CA GLY A 368 -31.10 -19.36 -15.52
C GLY A 368 -30.04 -18.68 -14.64
N TRP A 369 -28.75 -18.99 -14.78
CA TRP A 369 -27.70 -18.34 -13.98
C TRP A 369 -27.46 -16.89 -14.36
N ALA A 370 -27.62 -16.53 -15.63
CA ALA A 370 -27.41 -15.17 -16.13
C ALA A 370 -28.41 -14.14 -15.56
N GLU A 371 -29.53 -14.58 -15.01
CA GLU A 371 -30.59 -13.72 -14.47
C GLU A 371 -30.30 -13.25 -13.03
N LEU A 372 -29.31 -13.85 -12.36
CA LEU A 372 -28.93 -13.51 -10.99
C LEU A 372 -28.28 -12.12 -10.94
N LYS A 373 -28.71 -11.26 -10.02
CA LYS A 373 -28.13 -9.92 -9.79
C LYS A 373 -27.11 -9.96 -8.66
N ALA A 374 -25.89 -9.50 -8.91
CA ALA A 374 -24.82 -9.41 -7.90
C ALA A 374 -23.94 -8.16 -8.06
N ALA A 375 -23.22 -7.79 -6.99
CA ALA A 375 -22.23 -6.71 -6.99
C ALA A 375 -20.93 -7.18 -7.66
N GLN A 376 -20.25 -6.31 -8.42
CA GLN A 376 -19.10 -6.68 -9.25
C GLN A 376 -17.76 -6.42 -8.56
N ALA A 377 -16.73 -7.21 -8.85
CA ALA A 377 -15.34 -7.08 -8.42
C ALA A 377 -14.44 -6.62 -9.59
N PRO A 378 -13.19 -6.18 -9.33
CA PRO A 378 -12.32 -5.58 -10.35
C PRO A 378 -11.89 -6.52 -11.48
N ASP A 379 -11.93 -7.83 -11.24
CA ASP A 379 -11.67 -8.92 -12.20
C ASP A 379 -12.96 -9.46 -12.86
N GLY A 380 -14.07 -8.72 -12.72
CA GLY A 380 -15.34 -9.13 -13.30
C GLY A 380 -16.05 -10.25 -12.52
N ASP A 381 -15.54 -10.67 -11.37
CA ASP A 381 -16.26 -11.61 -10.49
C ASP A 381 -17.47 -10.92 -9.84
N ALA A 382 -18.59 -11.63 -9.68
CA ALA A 382 -19.75 -11.14 -8.95
C ALA A 382 -19.83 -11.70 -7.52
N ASP A 383 -20.24 -10.91 -6.53
CA ASP A 383 -20.49 -11.37 -5.15
C ASP A 383 -21.87 -12.06 -5.08
N LEU A 384 -21.84 -13.40 -5.16
CA LEU A 384 -23.00 -14.28 -5.00
C LEU A 384 -22.92 -14.96 -3.63
N ASP A 385 -23.40 -14.27 -2.61
CA ASP A 385 -23.58 -14.87 -1.28
C ASP A 385 -24.85 -15.77 -1.32
N ASP A 386 -24.84 -16.87 -0.55
CA ASP A 386 -25.96 -17.81 -0.39
C ASP A 386 -26.39 -18.67 -1.61
N VAL A 387 -25.58 -18.72 -2.68
CA VAL A 387 -25.84 -19.61 -3.84
C VAL A 387 -25.06 -20.93 -3.72
N ALA A 388 -25.75 -22.04 -3.91
CA ALA A 388 -25.12 -23.36 -4.02
C ALA A 388 -24.49 -23.54 -5.42
N PHE A 389 -23.16 -23.59 -5.48
CA PHE A 389 -22.40 -23.70 -6.74
C PHE A 389 -22.17 -25.14 -7.21
N ASP A 390 -22.56 -26.14 -6.42
CA ASP A 390 -22.36 -27.57 -6.69
C ASP A 390 -22.99 -28.03 -8.01
N ARG A 391 -24.09 -27.37 -8.41
CA ARG A 391 -24.81 -27.64 -9.66
C ARG A 391 -24.29 -26.86 -10.87
N PHE A 392 -23.33 -25.95 -10.68
CA PHE A 392 -22.78 -25.18 -11.79
C PHE A 392 -21.91 -26.08 -12.68
N ALA A 393 -22.24 -26.17 -13.97
CA ALA A 393 -21.47 -26.91 -14.94
C ALA A 393 -20.36 -26.03 -15.52
N VAL A 394 -19.10 -26.43 -15.35
CA VAL A 394 -17.95 -25.75 -15.99
C VAL A 394 -17.62 -26.50 -17.28
N PRO A 395 -17.87 -25.91 -18.47
CA PRO A 395 -17.56 -26.59 -19.73
C PRO A 395 -16.05 -26.86 -19.84
N PRO A 396 -15.63 -28.07 -20.27
CA PRO A 396 -14.24 -28.38 -20.52
C PRO A 396 -13.76 -27.75 -21.83
N CYS A 397 -12.46 -27.83 -22.09
CA CYS A 397 -11.91 -27.46 -23.40
C CYS A 397 -12.56 -28.28 -24.51
N PRO A 398 -13.12 -27.66 -25.57
CA PRO A 398 -13.80 -28.39 -26.65
C PRO A 398 -12.84 -29.22 -27.51
N VAL A 399 -11.52 -29.00 -27.39
CA VAL A 399 -10.50 -29.69 -28.18
C VAL A 399 -9.94 -30.90 -27.43
N CYS A 400 -9.53 -30.72 -26.16
CA CYS A 400 -8.82 -31.77 -25.41
C CYS A 400 -9.50 -32.19 -24.10
N GLY A 401 -10.64 -31.61 -23.75
CA GLY A 401 -11.32 -31.88 -22.48
C GLY A 401 -10.65 -31.25 -21.23
N GLY A 402 -9.52 -30.56 -21.39
CA GLY A 402 -8.77 -29.96 -20.29
C GLY A 402 -9.45 -28.78 -19.61
N VAL A 403 -8.92 -28.37 -18.45
CA VAL A 403 -9.44 -27.23 -17.67
C VAL A 403 -9.26 -25.92 -18.43
N LEU A 404 -10.35 -25.15 -18.54
CA LEU A 404 -10.34 -23.78 -19.05
C LEU A 404 -10.19 -22.79 -17.89
N LYS A 405 -9.29 -21.82 -18.06
CA LYS A 405 -8.99 -20.74 -17.11
C LYS A 405 -9.01 -19.42 -17.87
N PRO A 406 -9.51 -18.30 -17.31
CA PRO A 406 -9.22 -16.99 -17.88
C PRO A 406 -7.70 -16.80 -18.04
N ASP A 407 -7.24 -16.15 -19.10
CA ASP A 407 -5.82 -15.93 -19.40
C ASP A 407 -5.25 -14.76 -18.58
N VAL A 408 -5.55 -14.79 -17.27
CA VAL A 408 -5.07 -13.87 -16.24
C VAL A 408 -4.11 -14.58 -15.30
N VAL A 409 -3.28 -13.86 -14.57
CA VAL A 409 -2.38 -14.42 -13.56
C VAL A 409 -3.11 -14.41 -12.23
N PHE A 410 -3.41 -15.58 -11.66
CA PHE A 410 -4.04 -15.69 -10.35
C PHE A 410 -3.04 -15.51 -9.19
N PHE A 411 -3.57 -15.29 -7.99
CA PHE A 411 -2.74 -15.28 -6.79
C PHE A 411 -2.04 -16.63 -6.60
N GLY A 412 -0.73 -16.60 -6.36
CA GLY A 412 0.09 -17.81 -6.27
C GLY A 412 0.54 -18.38 -7.62
N GLU A 413 0.17 -17.74 -8.74
CA GLU A 413 0.70 -18.02 -10.07
C GLU A 413 1.88 -17.09 -10.39
N ASN A 414 2.84 -17.58 -11.18
CA ASN A 414 3.93 -16.75 -11.67
C ASN A 414 3.48 -15.97 -12.91
N VAL A 415 3.80 -14.67 -12.95
CA VAL A 415 3.69 -13.90 -14.19
C VAL A 415 4.64 -14.52 -15.23
N PRO A 416 4.18 -14.74 -16.48
CA PRO A 416 5.02 -15.30 -17.54
C PRO A 416 6.36 -14.57 -17.68
N ARG A 417 7.46 -15.33 -17.66
CA ARG A 417 8.82 -14.79 -17.62
C ARG A 417 9.10 -13.80 -18.75
N GLU A 418 8.73 -14.16 -19.98
CA GLU A 418 8.88 -13.32 -21.17
C GLU A 418 8.23 -11.94 -21.00
N ARG A 419 7.09 -11.86 -20.30
CA ARG A 419 6.36 -10.62 -20.09
C ARG A 419 7.10 -9.71 -19.12
N VAL A 420 7.67 -10.32 -18.08
CA VAL A 420 8.49 -9.62 -17.07
C VAL A 420 9.77 -9.10 -17.69
N GLU A 421 10.47 -9.93 -18.47
CA GLU A 421 11.72 -9.58 -19.14
C GLU A 421 11.51 -8.44 -20.14
N ARG A 422 10.46 -8.51 -20.97
CA ARG A 422 10.08 -7.43 -21.88
C ARG A 422 9.81 -6.12 -21.13
N ALA A 423 9.04 -6.16 -20.04
CA ALA A 423 8.78 -4.97 -19.24
C ALA A 423 10.06 -4.39 -18.63
N PHE A 424 11.00 -5.21 -18.15
CA PHE A 424 12.29 -4.72 -17.65
C PHE A 424 13.17 -4.14 -18.76
N ALA A 425 13.14 -4.69 -19.99
CA ALA A 425 13.87 -4.13 -21.11
C ALA A 425 13.42 -2.70 -21.45
N HIS A 426 12.10 -2.44 -21.43
CA HIS A 426 11.57 -1.07 -21.58
C HIS A 426 11.93 -0.18 -20.39
N LEU A 427 11.89 -0.71 -19.16
CA LEU A 427 12.29 0.06 -17.97
C LEU A 427 13.77 0.48 -18.03
N GLN A 428 14.65 -0.32 -18.63
CA GLN A 428 16.08 0.00 -18.76
C GLN A 428 16.35 1.21 -19.66
N VAL A 429 15.50 1.45 -20.66
CA VAL A 429 15.65 2.59 -21.59
C VAL A 429 14.80 3.79 -21.21
N ALA A 430 13.91 3.64 -20.22
CA ALA A 430 13.08 4.72 -19.69
C ALA A 430 13.92 5.78 -18.93
N ASP A 431 13.44 7.02 -18.93
CA ASP A 431 14.07 8.14 -18.21
C ASP A 431 13.33 8.54 -16.92
N ALA A 432 12.11 8.03 -16.72
CA ALA A 432 11.32 8.21 -15.50
C ALA A 432 10.21 7.17 -15.39
N VAL A 433 9.66 6.99 -14.19
CA VAL A 433 8.48 6.14 -13.93
C VAL A 433 7.30 6.97 -13.48
N LEU A 434 6.12 6.72 -14.06
CA LEU A 434 4.85 7.29 -13.63
C LEU A 434 3.89 6.17 -13.20
N VAL A 435 3.52 6.15 -11.91
CA VAL A 435 2.55 5.21 -11.36
C VAL A 435 1.16 5.86 -11.35
N VAL A 436 0.15 5.23 -11.95
CA VAL A 436 -1.21 5.80 -12.03
C VAL A 436 -2.23 4.81 -11.47
N GLY A 437 -2.97 5.23 -10.44
CA GLY A 437 -4.07 4.45 -9.87
C GLY A 437 -3.65 3.08 -9.34
N SER A 438 -2.45 2.95 -8.77
CA SER A 438 -1.97 1.70 -8.17
C SER A 438 -1.44 1.93 -6.76
N SER A 439 -1.86 1.07 -5.83
CA SER A 439 -1.28 1.04 -4.48
C SER A 439 0.09 0.36 -4.43
N LEU A 440 0.46 -0.39 -5.47
CA LEU A 440 1.70 -1.19 -5.52
C LEU A 440 1.90 -2.16 -4.33
N MET A 441 0.83 -2.51 -3.61
CA MET A 441 0.96 -3.44 -2.48
C MET A 441 1.35 -4.85 -2.94
N VAL A 442 0.95 -5.23 -4.16
CA VAL A 442 1.34 -6.50 -4.78
C VAL A 442 2.72 -6.37 -5.40
N TYR A 443 3.62 -7.31 -5.05
CA TYR A 443 5.03 -7.25 -5.44
C TYR A 443 5.26 -7.27 -6.97
N SER A 444 4.38 -7.91 -7.72
CA SER A 444 4.51 -8.08 -9.18
C SER A 444 4.60 -6.74 -9.94
N GLY A 445 3.85 -5.72 -9.50
CA GLY A 445 3.99 -4.34 -9.99
C GLY A 445 5.10 -3.56 -9.26
N PHE A 446 5.16 -3.67 -7.93
CA PHE A 446 6.13 -2.92 -7.10
C PHE A 446 7.59 -3.15 -7.47
N ARG A 447 7.97 -4.36 -7.92
CA ARG A 447 9.36 -4.69 -8.30
C ARG A 447 9.92 -3.79 -9.40
N PHE A 448 9.08 -3.27 -10.30
CA PHE A 448 9.52 -2.35 -11.35
C PHE A 448 9.89 -0.99 -10.74
N VAL A 449 9.05 -0.47 -9.84
CA VAL A 449 9.31 0.78 -9.12
C VAL A 449 10.53 0.66 -8.20
N GLN A 450 10.67 -0.48 -7.50
CA GLN A 450 11.85 -0.75 -6.68
C GLN A 450 13.15 -0.80 -7.52
N THR A 451 13.09 -1.36 -8.72
CA THR A 451 14.25 -1.41 -9.64
C THR A 451 14.57 -0.02 -10.19
N ALA A 452 13.55 0.75 -10.58
CA ALA A 452 13.70 2.12 -11.04
C ALA A 452 14.39 3.00 -9.98
N ALA A 453 13.97 2.90 -8.72
CA ALA A 453 14.56 3.64 -7.61
C ALA A 453 16.04 3.26 -7.39
N ARG A 454 16.38 1.97 -7.47
CA ARG A 454 17.77 1.50 -7.38
C ARG A 454 18.64 2.02 -8.51
N ASN A 455 18.07 2.22 -9.68
CA ASN A 455 18.75 2.77 -10.85
C ASN A 455 18.78 4.31 -10.87
N GLY A 456 18.24 4.97 -9.84
CA GLY A 456 18.21 6.43 -9.74
C GLY A 456 17.22 7.11 -10.69
N LEU A 457 16.24 6.38 -11.24
CA LEU A 457 15.19 6.99 -12.04
C LEU A 457 14.23 7.80 -11.14
N PRO A 458 13.81 9.00 -11.56
CA PRO A 458 12.76 9.75 -10.86
C PRO A 458 11.41 9.03 -11.00
N ILE A 459 10.63 9.03 -9.92
CA ILE A 459 9.37 8.28 -9.82
C ILE A 459 8.27 9.21 -9.33
N ALA A 460 7.24 9.40 -10.15
CA ALA A 460 6.02 10.08 -9.77
C ALA A 460 4.88 9.08 -9.56
N ALA A 461 3.95 9.40 -8.66
CA ALA A 461 2.70 8.66 -8.53
C ALA A 461 1.47 9.58 -8.51
N LEU A 462 0.40 9.14 -9.16
CA LEU A 462 -0.92 9.73 -9.15
C LEU A 462 -1.87 8.74 -8.49
N ASN A 463 -2.13 8.95 -7.19
CA ASN A 463 -2.94 8.04 -6.38
C ASN A 463 -3.39 8.73 -5.09
N PHE A 464 -4.70 8.69 -4.77
CA PHE A 464 -5.24 9.23 -3.51
C PHE A 464 -4.70 8.52 -2.27
N GLY A 465 -4.56 7.20 -2.34
CA GLY A 465 -4.22 6.37 -1.19
C GLY A 465 -2.72 6.23 -0.98
N ARG A 466 -2.37 5.60 0.15
CA ARG A 466 -1.02 5.10 0.42
C ARG A 466 -0.58 4.14 -0.67
N THR A 467 0.64 4.31 -1.16
CA THR A 467 1.30 3.32 -2.00
C THR A 467 2.42 2.63 -1.23
N ARG A 468 2.74 1.38 -1.60
CA ARG A 468 3.94 0.70 -1.07
C ARG A 468 5.24 1.44 -1.42
N ALA A 469 5.21 2.28 -2.44
CA ALA A 469 6.37 2.99 -2.96
C ALA A 469 6.51 4.41 -2.43
N ASP A 470 5.67 4.88 -1.49
CA ASP A 470 5.65 6.30 -1.07
C ASP A 470 7.04 6.85 -0.68
N GLU A 471 7.89 6.05 -0.03
CA GLU A 471 9.26 6.43 0.33
C GLU A 471 10.25 6.48 -0.84
N LEU A 472 9.87 5.94 -2.00
CA LEU A 472 10.66 5.90 -3.24
C LEU A 472 10.24 6.99 -4.23
N LEU A 473 9.15 7.71 -3.97
CA LEU A 473 8.60 8.70 -4.90
C LEU A 473 9.36 10.02 -4.78
N SER A 474 9.74 10.59 -5.93
CA SER A 474 10.17 11.99 -6.03
C SER A 474 8.97 12.95 -6.06
N LEU A 475 7.80 12.47 -6.48
CA LEU A 475 6.55 13.24 -6.56
C LEU A 475 5.34 12.33 -6.27
N LYS A 476 4.40 12.83 -5.48
CA LYS A 476 3.08 12.20 -5.31
C LYS A 476 1.99 13.25 -5.47
N VAL A 477 1.03 12.96 -6.35
CA VAL A 477 -0.18 13.76 -6.55
C VAL A 477 -1.37 12.98 -6.03
N GLU A 478 -2.03 13.54 -5.02
CA GLU A 478 -3.18 12.92 -4.35
C GLU A 478 -4.50 13.46 -4.91
N GLN A 479 -4.75 13.17 -6.20
CA GLN A 479 -5.94 13.61 -6.94
C GLN A 479 -6.55 12.47 -7.76
N SER A 480 -7.72 12.73 -8.36
CA SER A 480 -8.30 11.82 -9.36
C SER A 480 -7.37 11.69 -10.55
N CYS A 481 -7.21 10.47 -11.06
CA CYS A 481 -6.34 10.22 -12.20
C CYS A 481 -6.77 11.03 -13.43
N ALA A 482 -8.07 11.11 -13.67
CA ALA A 482 -8.65 11.86 -14.79
C ALA A 482 -8.41 13.36 -14.65
N GLN A 483 -8.52 13.91 -13.43
CA GLN A 483 -8.34 15.34 -13.19
C GLN A 483 -6.87 15.75 -13.34
N ALA A 484 -5.95 15.02 -12.71
CA ALA A 484 -4.53 15.38 -12.75
C ALA A 484 -3.91 15.20 -14.14
N LEU A 485 -4.46 14.33 -14.99
CA LEU A 485 -4.01 14.13 -16.37
C LEU A 485 -4.81 14.94 -17.40
N ALA A 486 -5.75 15.79 -16.97
CA ALA A 486 -6.67 16.48 -17.88
C ALA A 486 -5.96 17.37 -18.91
N PHE A 487 -4.78 17.92 -18.56
CA PHE A 487 -3.98 18.76 -19.46
C PHE A 487 -3.47 18.01 -20.70
N LEU A 488 -3.45 16.66 -20.68
CA LEU A 488 -3.08 15.85 -21.84
C LEU A 488 -4.20 15.76 -22.91
N HIS A 489 -5.40 16.25 -22.60
CA HIS A 489 -6.48 16.39 -23.59
C HIS A 489 -6.40 17.71 -24.37
N ALA A 490 -5.70 18.71 -23.84
CA ALA A 490 -5.52 19.99 -24.53
C ALA A 490 -4.56 19.81 -25.73
N PRO A 491 -4.81 20.47 -26.88
CA PRO A 491 -3.90 20.43 -28.01
C PRO A 491 -2.50 20.93 -27.60
N VAL A 492 -1.46 20.26 -28.10
CA VAL A 492 -0.06 20.63 -27.82
C VAL A 492 0.19 22.03 -28.37
N ASP A 493 0.54 22.98 -27.51
CA ASP A 493 0.98 24.31 -27.94
C ASP A 493 2.41 24.22 -28.51
N PRO A 494 2.61 24.39 -29.82
CA PRO A 494 3.93 24.27 -30.45
C PRO A 494 4.93 25.35 -30.02
N GLN A 495 4.50 26.41 -29.32
CA GLN A 495 5.39 27.47 -28.86
C GLN A 495 6.10 27.12 -27.53
N ARG A 496 5.51 26.27 -26.69
CA ARG A 496 6.08 25.90 -25.38
C ARG A 496 7.30 24.96 -25.47
N THR A 497 7.39 24.15 -26.53
CA THR A 497 8.50 23.22 -26.75
C THR A 497 9.82 23.88 -27.14
N ARG A 498 9.84 25.18 -27.47
CA ARG A 498 11.07 25.91 -27.83
C ARG A 498 11.83 26.50 -26.64
N GLY A 499 11.23 26.57 -25.45
CA GLY A 499 11.82 27.27 -24.29
C GLY A 499 12.88 26.49 -23.49
N VAL A 500 12.97 25.16 -23.67
CA VAL A 500 13.89 24.31 -22.87
C VAL A 500 15.26 24.13 -23.53
N ASN A 501 15.38 24.37 -24.84
CA ASN A 501 16.63 24.18 -25.58
C ASN A 501 17.51 25.45 -25.68
N ASP A 502 17.12 26.59 -25.10
CA ASP A 502 17.81 27.88 -25.30
C ASP A 502 18.52 28.43 -24.05
N VAL A 503 18.58 27.65 -22.95
CA VAL A 503 19.29 28.07 -21.72
C VAL A 503 20.74 27.57 -21.68
N SER A 504 21.16 26.68 -22.59
CA SER A 504 22.54 26.19 -22.70
C SER A 504 23.43 27.00 -23.67
N ALA A 505 22.90 28.02 -24.35
CA ALA A 505 23.63 28.77 -25.38
C ALA A 505 24.00 30.22 -25.00
N ARG A 506 23.78 30.66 -23.75
CA ARG A 506 24.12 32.03 -23.29
C ARG A 506 25.23 32.12 -22.24
N SER A 507 26.09 31.11 -22.16
CA SER A 507 27.32 31.17 -21.38
C SER A 507 28.46 30.48 -22.12
N ALA A 508 28.95 31.14 -23.18
CA ALA A 508 30.23 30.91 -23.81
C ALA A 508 30.75 32.24 -24.36
#